data_AF-A0A0G2ZDU5-F1
#
_entry.id   AF-A0A0G2ZDU5-F1
#
_cell.length_a   1.000
_cell.length_b   1.000
_cell.length_c   1.000
_cell.angle_alpha   90.00
_cell.angle_beta   90.00
_cell.angle_gamma   90.00
#
_symmetry.space_group_name_H-M   'P 1'
#
loop_
_entity.id
_entity.type
_entity.pdbx_description
1 polymer ?
#
loop_
_entity_poly.entity_id
_entity_poly.type
_entity_poly.pdbx_seq_one_letter_code
_entity_poly.pdbx_strand_id
1 'polypeptide(L)'
;MEREIFISKVLQVLKKCSTKDCKLWLAESHGRRWAYIGGYGEEYFLPPEKVVTFGKFAIFGENVTDEIRESLLKELGDLLEENDGKETL
;
A
#
# COMPACT_ATOMS: atom_id res chain seq x y z
N MET A 1 10.53 -5.44 -11.99
CA MET A 1 9.41 -4.59 -12.48
C MET A 1 9.84 -3.13 -12.47
N GLU A 2 9.50 -2.35 -13.51
CA GLU A 2 9.76 -0.91 -13.53
C GLU A 2 8.98 -0.19 -12.42
N ARG A 3 9.59 0.84 -11.82
CA ARG A 3 9.05 1.54 -10.64
C ARG A 3 7.62 2.04 -10.86
N GLU A 4 7.32 2.59 -12.03
CA GLU A 4 6.00 3.15 -12.34
C GLU A 4 4.92 2.07 -12.43
N ILE A 5 5.25 0.92 -13.03
CA ILE A 5 4.35 -0.23 -13.10
C ILE A 5 4.06 -0.76 -11.69
N PHE A 6 5.09 -0.87 -10.85
CA PHE A 6 4.92 -1.30 -9.46
C PHE A 6 4.00 -0.35 -8.69
N ILE A 7 4.28 0.95 -8.73
CA ILE A 7 3.45 1.96 -8.07
C ILE A 7 2.01 1.88 -8.56
N SER A 8 1.79 1.80 -9.88
CA SER A 8 0.46 1.69 -10.47
C SER A 8 -0.30 0.48 -9.95
N LYS A 9 0.33 -0.70 -9.91
CA LYS A 9 -0.30 -1.92 -9.37
C LYS A 9 -0.62 -1.81 -7.89
N VAL A 10 0.29 -1.27 -7.08
CA VAL A 10 0.03 -1.07 -5.64
C VAL A 10 -1.14 -0.09 -5.44
N LEU A 11 -1.18 1.00 -6.19
CA LEU A 11 -2.29 1.95 -6.14
C LEU A 11 -3.62 1.30 -6.54
N GLN A 12 -3.64 0.37 -7.50
CA GLN A 12 -4.84 -0.41 -7.81
C GLN A 12 -5.29 -1.27 -6.63
N VAL A 13 -4.37 -1.92 -5.91
CA VAL A 13 -4.70 -2.67 -4.69
C VAL A 13 -5.28 -1.73 -3.62
N LEU A 14 -4.61 -0.60 -3.36
CA LEU A 14 -5.11 0.40 -2.40
C LEU A 14 -6.51 0.88 -2.76
N LYS A 15 -6.80 1.12 -4.04
CA LYS A 15 -8.12 1.54 -4.51
C LYS A 15 -9.21 0.51 -4.22
N LYS A 16 -8.90 -0.79 -4.33
CA LYS A 16 -9.86 -1.87 -4.02
C LYS A 16 -10.11 -2.00 -2.51
N CYS A 17 -9.05 -1.88 -1.71
CA CYS A 17 -9.12 -2.07 -0.26
C CYS A 17 -9.62 -0.83 0.50
N SER A 18 -9.44 0.36 -0.07
CA SER A 18 -9.97 1.60 0.53
C SER A 18 -11.49 1.61 0.42
N THR A 19 -12.14 2.08 1.49
CA THR A 19 -13.60 2.19 1.56
C THR A 19 -13.99 3.64 1.80
N LYS A 20 -15.28 3.93 1.94
CA LYS A 20 -15.71 5.25 2.42
C LYS A 20 -15.14 5.54 3.79
N ASP A 21 -15.03 4.52 4.65
CA ASP A 21 -14.60 4.62 6.04
C ASP A 21 -13.12 4.35 6.29
N CYS A 22 -12.30 4.17 5.24
CA CYS A 22 -10.88 3.87 5.38
C CYS A 22 -10.07 4.50 4.25
N LYS A 23 -9.05 5.28 4.65
CA LYS A 23 -8.06 5.87 3.74
C LYS A 23 -6.79 5.05 3.77
N LEU A 24 -6.25 4.74 2.59
CA LEU A 24 -4.97 4.08 2.44
C LEU A 24 -4.10 4.84 1.44
N TRP A 25 -2.80 4.97 1.71
CA TRP A 25 -1.86 5.58 0.77
C TRP A 25 -0.49 4.93 0.79
N LEU A 26 0.15 5.00 -0.37
CA LEU A 26 1.53 4.60 -0.59
C LEU A 26 2.44 5.80 -0.34
N ALA A 27 3.55 5.56 0.35
CA ALA A 27 4.64 6.49 0.52
C ALA A 27 5.99 5.84 0.25
N GLU A 28 6.95 6.64 -0.20
CA GLU A 28 8.35 6.23 -0.41
C GLU A 28 9.25 6.86 0.64
N SER A 29 10.21 6.09 1.15
CA SER A 29 11.17 6.55 2.15
C SER A 29 12.24 7.42 1.49
N HIS A 30 12.49 8.58 2.09
CA HIS A 30 13.62 9.44 1.80
C HIS A 30 14.37 9.71 3.11
N GLY A 31 15.31 8.82 3.43
CA GLY A 31 15.99 8.81 4.73
C GLY A 31 15.02 8.51 5.87
N ARG A 32 14.80 9.48 6.75
CA ARG A 32 13.85 9.36 7.89
C ARG A 32 12.43 9.85 7.56
N ARG A 33 12.20 10.38 6.36
CA ARG A 33 10.93 10.95 5.94
C ARG A 33 10.21 10.01 4.98
N TRP A 34 8.89 10.10 4.95
CA TRP A 34 8.04 9.41 4.01
C TRP A 34 7.39 10.44 3.09
N ALA A 35 7.58 10.28 1.78
CA ALA A 35 6.97 11.13 0.76
C ALA A 35 5.72 10.43 0.22
N TYR A 36 4.58 11.12 0.27
CA TYR A 36 3.33 10.64 -0.30
C TYR A 36 3.46 10.43 -1.81
N ILE A 37 2.98 9.28 -2.30
CA ILE A 37 2.90 8.97 -3.73
C ILE A 37 1.45 9.08 -4.22
N GLY A 38 0.53 8.41 -3.54
CA GLY A 38 -0.87 8.31 -3.97
C GLY A 38 -1.68 7.44 -3.00
N GLY A 39 -2.99 7.65 -2.96
CA GLY A 39 -3.89 6.98 -2.03
C GLY A 39 -5.35 7.17 -2.39
N TYR A 40 -6.22 6.42 -1.69
CA TYR A 40 -7.65 6.36 -1.91
C TYR A 40 -8.40 6.32 -0.57
N GLY A 41 -9.69 6.62 -0.59
CA GLY A 41 -10.55 6.76 0.60
C GLY A 41 -10.73 8.22 1.02
N GLU A 42 -11.60 8.44 2.01
CA GLU A 42 -11.89 9.77 2.57
C GLU A 42 -11.02 10.08 3.78
N GLU A 43 -10.69 11.34 4.02
CA GLU A 43 -9.85 11.74 5.16
C GLU A 43 -10.66 11.79 6.45
N TYR A 44 -10.19 11.11 7.50
CA TYR A 44 -10.88 10.95 8.78
C TYR A 44 -10.28 11.80 9.89
N PHE A 45 -9.18 12.51 9.63
CA PHE A 45 -8.41 13.25 10.63
C PHE A 45 -8.01 12.38 11.83
N LEU A 46 -7.95 11.06 11.63
CA LEU A 46 -7.46 10.12 12.62
C LEU A 46 -5.93 10.03 12.51
N PRO A 47 -5.23 9.72 13.60
CA PRO A 47 -3.80 9.48 13.54
C PRO A 47 -3.49 8.39 12.50
N PRO A 48 -2.62 8.68 11.51
CA PRO A 48 -2.28 7.70 10.50
C PRO A 48 -1.47 6.57 11.13
N GLU A 49 -1.76 5.34 10.75
CA GLU A 49 -0.96 4.19 11.12
C GLU A 49 -0.16 3.66 9.92
N LYS A 50 0.99 3.06 10.20
CA LYS A 50 1.80 2.39 9.17
C LYS A 50 1.40 0.92 9.13
N VAL A 51 0.73 0.51 8.05
CA VAL A 51 0.18 -0.84 7.91
C VAL A 51 1.28 -1.85 7.59
N VAL A 52 2.14 -1.53 6.63
CA VAL A 52 3.22 -2.42 6.17
C VAL A 52 4.36 -1.62 5.54
N THR A 53 5.56 -2.20 5.54
CA THR A 53 6.75 -1.66 4.86
C THR A 53 7.36 -2.75 4.00
N PHE A 54 7.73 -2.43 2.76
CA PHE A 54 8.40 -3.32 1.82
C PHE A 54 9.43 -2.54 1.00
N GLY A 55 10.71 -2.90 1.19
CA GLY A 55 11.82 -2.13 0.63
C GLY A 55 11.79 -0.66 1.06
N LYS A 56 11.81 0.25 0.07
CA LYS A 56 11.73 1.71 0.27
C LYS A 56 10.30 2.25 0.31
N PHE A 57 9.28 1.40 0.31
CA PHE A 57 7.88 1.80 0.29
C PHE A 57 7.18 1.40 1.58
N ALA A 58 6.16 2.14 1.94
CA ALA A 58 5.25 1.80 3.02
C ALA A 58 3.83 2.18 2.66
N ILE A 59 2.88 1.40 3.18
CA ILE A 59 1.47 1.75 3.14
C ILE A 59 1.08 2.25 4.52
N PHE A 60 0.40 3.38 4.51
CA PHE A 60 -0.20 3.97 5.68
C PHE A 60 -1.71 4.02 5.51
N GLY A 61 -2.43 4.15 6.61
CA GLY A 61 -3.87 4.28 6.57
C GLY A 61 -4.48 5.01 7.77
N GLU A 62 -5.74 5.39 7.62
CA GLU A 62 -6.61 5.89 8.68
C GLU A 62 -7.81 4.93 8.80
N ASN A 63 -8.22 4.63 10.04
CA ASN A 63 -9.32 3.72 10.36
C ASN A 63 -9.20 2.33 9.68
N VAL A 64 -8.01 1.73 9.70
CA VAL A 64 -7.78 0.42 9.06
C VAL A 64 -8.23 -0.68 10.02
N THR A 65 -9.41 -1.25 9.75
CA THR A 65 -9.90 -2.42 10.49
C THR A 65 -9.04 -3.65 10.20
N ASP A 66 -9.12 -4.66 11.07
CA ASP A 66 -8.38 -5.92 10.89
C ASP A 66 -8.73 -6.61 9.56
N GLU A 67 -10.01 -6.60 9.17
CA GLU A 67 -10.47 -7.15 7.90
C GLU A 67 -9.83 -6.45 6.69
N ILE A 68 -9.77 -5.11 6.71
CA ILE A 68 -9.12 -4.33 5.65
C ILE A 68 -7.62 -4.62 5.62
N ARG A 69 -6.98 -4.70 6.79
CA ARG A 69 -5.56 -5.02 6.93
C ARG A 69 -5.26 -6.39 6.33
N GLU A 70 -6.01 -7.42 6.71
CA GLU A 70 -5.80 -8.78 6.22
C GLU A 70 -6.00 -8.87 4.70
N SER A 71 -7.07 -8.27 4.18
CA SER A 71 -7.35 -8.21 2.74
C SER A 71 -6.23 -7.51 1.97
N LEU A 72 -5.76 -6.36 2.47
CA LEU A 72 -4.67 -5.61 1.88
C LEU A 72 -3.36 -6.40 1.88
N LEU A 73 -2.98 -7.00 3.01
CA LEU A 73 -1.74 -7.77 3.12
C LEU A 73 -1.76 -8.98 2.19
N LYS A 74 -2.92 -9.63 2.02
CA LYS A 74 -3.08 -10.75 1.10
C LYS A 74 -2.87 -10.32 -0.35
N GLU A 75 -3.59 -9.29 -0.84
CA GLU A 75 -3.44 -8.84 -2.24
C GLU A 75 -2.03 -8.29 -2.53
N LEU A 76 -1.37 -7.66 -1.55
CA LEU A 76 0.03 -7.26 -1.70
C LEU A 76 0.98 -8.44 -1.73
N GLY A 77 0.74 -9.47 -0.91
CA GLY A 77 1.51 -10.71 -0.91
C GLY A 77 1.45 -11.37 -2.28
N ASP A 78 0.24 -11.58 -2.81
CA ASP A 78 0.01 -12.15 -4.14
C ASP A 78 0.74 -11.32 -5.23
N LEU A 79 0.63 -9.98 -5.16
CA LEU A 79 1.31 -9.08 -6.09
C LEU A 79 2.83 -9.20 -5.99
N LEU A 80 3.41 -9.37 -4.80
CA LEU A 80 4.86 -9.46 -4.61
C LEU A 80 5.41 -10.84 -5.01
N GLU A 81 4.70 -11.92 -4.65
CA GLU A 81 5.06 -13.29 -5.02
C GLU A 81 5.01 -13.54 -6.53
N GLU A 82 4.04 -12.96 -7.24
CA GLU A 82 3.99 -12.97 -8.72
C GLU A 82 5.26 -12.40 -9.38
N ASN A 83 6.01 -11.56 -8.65
CA ASN A 83 7.23 -10.93 -9.15
C ASN A 83 8.49 -11.67 -8.71
N ASP A 84 8.55 -12.18 -7.49
CA ASP A 84 9.69 -13.01 -7.05
C ASP A 84 9.73 -14.34 -7.84
N GLY A 85 8.58 -14.85 -8.30
CA GLY A 85 8.49 -16.01 -9.19
C GLY A 85 8.89 -15.75 -10.65
N LYS A 86 9.22 -14.51 -11.06
CA LYS A 86 9.60 -14.16 -12.44
C LYS A 86 11.11 -13.90 -12.65
N GLU A 87 11.95 -14.07 -11.62
CA GLU A 87 13.41 -14.00 -11.78
C GLU A 87 14.05 -15.33 -12.23
N THR A 88 13.27 -16.37 -12.53
CA THR A 88 13.81 -17.64 -13.06
C THR A 88 13.07 -18.07 -14.33
N LEU A 89 13.55 -17.64 -15.50
CA LEU A 89 13.52 -18.36 -16.77
C LEU A 89 14.50 -17.72 -17.77
#